data_AF-A0A2S4LFI3-F1
#
_entry.id   AF-A0A2S4LFI3-F1
#
_cell.length_a   1.000
_cell.length_b   1.000
_cell.length_c   1.000
_cell.angle_alpha   90.00
_cell.angle_beta   90.00
_cell.angle_gamma   90.00
#
_symmetry.space_group_name_H-M   'P 1'
#
loop_
_entity.id
_entity.type
_entity.pdbx_description
1 polymer ?
#
loop_
_entity_poly.entity_id
_entity_poly.type
_entity_poly.pdbx_seq_one_letter_code
_entity_poly.pdbx_strand_id
1 'polypeptide(L)'
;MSSDPVTRPPAASSVCPLPGVPLTWWRTRLPEALDPAAQKRLRAELRAAPALPLPGWEAAIQADATAAIGVAIPVLAAGLAYPNCLDRALSPVLLCAVLGDPTCRDLLVHALGRRARRRADLDALRLAHRWCRRGHEGSSSIIVPGR
;
A
#
# COMPACT_ATOMS: atom_id res chain seq x y z
N MET A 1 10.79 -28.21 -46.93
CA MET A 1 10.07 -26.93 -46.73
C MET A 1 8.65 -27.33 -46.36
N SER A 2 8.06 -27.00 -45.22
CA SER A 2 8.19 -25.80 -44.38
C SER A 2 7.88 -26.13 -42.91
N SER A 3 8.55 -25.40 -42.03
CA SER A 3 8.40 -25.43 -40.58
C SER A 3 7.08 -24.82 -40.09
N ASP A 4 6.61 -25.32 -38.95
CA ASP A 4 5.56 -24.75 -38.09
C ASP A 4 5.72 -23.25 -37.83
N PRO A 5 4.62 -22.50 -37.69
CA PRO A 5 4.60 -21.33 -36.84
C PRO A 5 4.14 -21.70 -35.43
N VAL A 6 5.11 -21.73 -34.51
CA VAL A 6 4.91 -21.69 -33.06
C VAL A 6 3.86 -20.63 -32.71
N THR A 7 2.75 -21.08 -32.14
CA THR A 7 1.77 -20.20 -31.49
C THR A 7 2.43 -19.63 -30.23
N ARG A 8 3.00 -18.44 -30.36
CA ARG A 8 3.57 -17.68 -29.24
C ARG A 8 2.40 -17.12 -28.43
N PRO A 9 2.25 -17.46 -27.13
CA PRO A 9 1.24 -16.80 -26.31
C PRO A 9 1.56 -15.30 -26.24
N PRO A 10 0.55 -14.41 -26.25
CA PRO A 10 0.79 -12.99 -26.16
C PRO A 10 1.53 -12.71 -24.86
N ALA A 11 2.66 -11.99 -24.97
CA ALA A 11 3.37 -11.45 -23.84
C ALA A 11 2.35 -10.82 -22.90
N ALA A 12 2.32 -11.29 -21.65
CA ALA A 12 1.45 -10.76 -20.62
C ALA A 12 1.67 -9.24 -20.58
N SER A 13 0.75 -8.51 -21.21
CA SER A 13 0.67 -7.06 -21.13
C SER A 13 0.77 -6.75 -19.66
N SER A 14 1.80 -6.00 -19.28
CA SER A 14 1.92 -5.43 -17.97
C SER A 14 0.64 -4.63 -17.76
N VAL A 15 -0.32 -5.23 -17.05
CA VAL A 15 -1.56 -4.57 -16.66
C VAL A 15 -1.09 -3.44 -15.76
N CYS A 16 -1.01 -2.24 -16.33
CA CYS A 16 -1.01 -1.02 -15.54
C CYS A 16 -2.24 -1.14 -14.63
N PRO A 17 -2.07 -1.20 -13.30
CA PRO A 17 -3.22 -1.27 -12.41
C PRO A 17 -4.09 -0.05 -12.69
N LEU A 18 -5.35 -0.28 -13.02
CA LEU A 18 -6.33 0.76 -13.32
C LEU A 18 -6.25 1.87 -12.26
N PRO A 19 -5.85 3.10 -12.61
CA PRO A 19 -5.81 4.21 -11.69
C PRO A 19 -7.25 4.54 -11.28
N GLY A 20 -7.72 4.02 -10.15
CA GLY A 20 -9.09 4.26 -9.71
C GLY A 20 -9.57 3.37 -8.57
N VAL A 21 -9.06 2.15 -8.44
CA VAL A 21 -9.54 1.23 -7.39
C VAL A 21 -8.94 1.62 -6.03
N PRO A 22 -9.74 1.91 -4.98
CA PRO A 22 -9.21 2.38 -3.70
C PRO A 22 -8.18 1.46 -3.05
N LEU A 23 -8.28 0.16 -3.28
CA LEU A 23 -7.31 -0.82 -2.76
C LEU A 23 -5.89 -0.68 -3.34
N THR A 24 -5.73 0.04 -4.45
CA THR A 24 -4.42 0.31 -5.07
C THR A 24 -3.84 1.65 -4.65
N TRP A 25 -4.58 2.46 -3.88
CA TRP A 25 -4.20 3.83 -3.54
C TRP A 25 -2.89 3.94 -2.76
N TRP A 26 -2.46 2.88 -2.06
CA TRP A 26 -1.16 2.88 -1.39
C TRP A 26 0.01 3.07 -2.37
N ARG A 27 -0.21 2.83 -3.66
CA ARG A 27 0.79 2.97 -4.74
C ARG A 27 0.77 4.34 -5.43
N THR A 28 -0.32 5.09 -5.29
CA THR A 28 -0.59 6.25 -6.15
C THR A 28 -1.03 7.49 -5.39
N ARG A 29 -1.60 7.35 -4.20
CA ARG A 29 -2.14 8.48 -3.44
C ARG A 29 -1.13 9.03 -2.46
N LEU A 30 -0.92 10.34 -2.62
CA LEU A 30 -0.21 11.16 -1.67
C LEU A 30 -0.98 11.23 -0.34
N PRO A 31 -0.28 11.43 0.79
CA PRO A 31 -0.91 11.55 2.10
C PRO A 31 -2.01 12.64 2.15
N GLU A 32 -1.79 13.77 1.48
CA GLU A 32 -2.69 14.93 1.48
C GLU A 32 -3.96 14.68 0.65
N ALA A 33 -3.92 13.71 -0.27
CA ALA A 33 -5.04 13.33 -1.10
C ALA A 33 -5.97 12.29 -0.43
N LEU A 34 -5.70 11.90 0.81
CA LEU A 34 -6.46 10.92 1.60
C LEU A 34 -7.29 11.64 2.67
N ASP A 35 -8.14 12.54 2.21
CA ASP A 35 -9.11 13.27 3.02
C ASP A 35 -10.15 12.32 3.67
N PRO A 36 -10.99 12.81 4.60
CA PRO A 36 -11.98 11.96 5.28
C PRO A 36 -12.93 11.24 4.32
N ALA A 37 -13.25 11.83 3.17
CA ALA A 37 -14.10 11.22 2.16
C ALA A 37 -13.41 10.04 1.46
N ALA A 38 -12.13 10.20 1.09
CA ALA A 38 -11.28 9.14 0.56
C ALA A 38 -11.12 8.01 1.58
N GLN A 39 -10.88 8.32 2.85
CA GLN A 39 -10.80 7.32 3.92
C GLN A 39 -12.09 6.51 4.05
N LYS A 40 -13.27 7.17 3.96
CA LYS A 40 -14.57 6.49 3.98
C LYS A 40 -14.74 5.55 2.79
N ARG A 41 -14.34 5.98 1.59
CA ARG A 41 -14.36 5.13 0.38
C ARG A 41 -13.44 3.92 0.51
N LEU A 42 -12.22 4.13 1.01
CA LEU A 42 -11.27 3.05 1.25
C LEU A 42 -11.82 2.01 2.24
N ARG A 43 -12.44 2.46 3.34
CA ARG A 43 -13.10 1.56 4.30
C ARG A 43 -14.26 0.78 3.69
N ALA A 44 -15.06 1.41 2.83
CA ALA A 44 -16.16 0.74 2.16
C ALA A 44 -15.65 -0.38 1.24
N GLU A 45 -14.62 -0.11 0.44
CA GLU A 45 -13.99 -1.12 -0.42
C GLU A 45 -13.35 -2.25 0.36
N LEU A 46 -12.69 -1.96 1.49
CA LEU A 46 -12.10 -2.98 2.35
C LEU A 46 -13.15 -3.94 2.92
N ARG A 47 -14.34 -3.43 3.25
CA ARG A 47 -15.47 -4.25 3.74
C ARG A 47 -16.17 -5.03 2.63
N ALA A 48 -16.18 -4.49 1.41
CA ALA A 48 -16.78 -5.16 0.25
C ALA A 48 -15.85 -6.22 -0.36
N ALA A 49 -14.53 -6.09 -0.17
CA ALA A 49 -13.55 -7.02 -0.70
C ALA A 49 -13.65 -8.40 -0.02
N PRO A 50 -13.40 -9.51 -0.76
CA PRO A 50 -13.31 -10.83 -0.16
C PRO A 50 -12.24 -10.86 0.92
N ALA A 51 -12.61 -11.37 2.10
CA ALA A 51 -11.73 -11.46 3.25
C ALA A 51 -10.46 -12.24 2.92
N LEU A 52 -9.32 -11.75 3.43
CA LEU A 52 -8.09 -12.53 3.39
C LEU A 52 -8.14 -13.59 4.49
N PRO A 53 -7.75 -14.84 4.23
CA PRO A 53 -7.69 -15.91 5.23
C PRO A 53 -6.46 -15.73 6.13
N LEU A 54 -6.30 -14.53 6.72
CA LEU A 54 -5.20 -14.15 7.58
C LEU A 54 -5.76 -13.77 8.96
N PRO A 55 -5.11 -14.19 10.05
CA PRO A 55 -5.54 -13.81 11.39
C PRO A 55 -5.52 -12.30 11.54
N GLY A 56 -6.57 -11.74 12.15
CA GLY A 56 -6.70 -10.31 12.38
C GLY A 56 -7.21 -9.49 11.20
N TRP A 57 -7.63 -10.10 10.07
CA TRP A 57 -8.18 -9.36 8.93
C TRP A 57 -9.33 -8.42 9.32
N GLU A 58 -10.29 -8.91 10.11
CA GLU A 58 -11.43 -8.10 10.57
C GLU A 58 -10.99 -6.89 11.43
N ALA A 59 -10.01 -7.07 12.31
CA ALA A 59 -9.46 -5.96 13.09
C ALA A 59 -8.71 -4.96 12.19
N ALA A 60 -7.94 -5.45 11.21
CA ALA A 60 -7.21 -4.62 10.26
C ALA A 60 -8.16 -3.70 9.46
N ILE A 61 -9.29 -4.22 8.95
CA ILE A 61 -10.25 -3.39 8.20
C ILE A 61 -10.98 -2.35 9.07
N GLN A 62 -10.97 -2.53 10.40
CA GLN A 62 -11.44 -1.52 11.36
C GLN A 62 -10.34 -0.52 11.77
N ALA A 63 -9.21 -0.51 11.06
CA ALA A 63 -8.05 0.34 11.31
C ALA A 63 -7.32 0.05 12.63
N ASP A 64 -7.30 -1.22 13.07
CA ASP A 64 -6.34 -1.67 14.07
C ASP A 64 -4.93 -1.76 13.43
N ALA A 65 -4.01 -0.92 13.88
CA ALA A 65 -2.67 -0.83 13.32
C ALA A 65 -1.85 -2.12 13.52
N THR A 66 -1.96 -2.76 14.68
CA THR A 66 -1.23 -3.99 15.00
C THR A 66 -1.69 -5.12 14.09
N ALA A 67 -3.00 -5.28 13.92
CA ALA A 67 -3.59 -6.26 13.04
C ALA A 67 -3.27 -5.96 11.56
N ALA A 68 -3.30 -4.69 11.14
CA ALA A 68 -2.94 -4.29 9.78
C ALA A 68 -1.48 -4.66 9.45
N ILE A 69 -0.55 -4.42 10.38
CA ILE A 69 0.85 -4.83 10.24
C ILE A 69 0.96 -6.36 10.20
N GLY A 70 0.28 -7.05 11.12
CA GLY A 70 0.26 -8.51 11.20
C GLY A 70 -0.26 -9.19 9.94
N VAL A 71 -1.21 -8.57 9.23
CA VAL A 71 -1.71 -9.02 7.93
C VAL A 71 -0.71 -8.69 6.80
N ALA A 72 -0.11 -7.51 6.81
CA ALA A 72 0.73 -7.03 5.72
C ALA A 72 2.11 -7.70 5.66
N ILE A 73 2.74 -7.99 6.81
CA ILE A 73 4.08 -8.58 6.86
C ILE A 73 4.14 -9.94 6.16
N PRO A 74 3.26 -10.92 6.45
CA PRO A 74 3.27 -12.22 5.76
C PRO A 74 3.11 -12.08 4.25
N VAL A 75 2.23 -11.18 3.80
CA VAL A 75 2.00 -10.94 2.37
C VAL A 75 3.21 -10.30 1.69
N LEU A 76 3.87 -9.35 2.37
CA LEU A 76 5.14 -8.78 1.89
C LEU A 76 6.26 -9.82 1.86
N ALA A 77 6.34 -10.70 2.86
CA ALA A 77 7.34 -11.76 2.94
C ALA A 77 7.15 -12.78 1.81
N ALA A 78 5.92 -13.21 1.54
CA ALA A 78 5.56 -14.10 0.44
C ALA A 78 5.84 -13.48 -0.96
N GLY A 79 6.02 -12.17 -1.04
CA GLY A 79 6.51 -11.49 -2.24
C GLY A 79 5.54 -11.59 -3.42
N LEU A 80 6.05 -11.97 -4.60
CA LEU A 80 5.26 -12.05 -5.84
C LEU A 80 4.33 -13.27 -5.90
N ALA A 81 4.32 -14.13 -4.87
CA ALA A 81 3.44 -15.30 -4.84
C ALA A 81 1.95 -14.92 -4.78
N TYR A 82 1.62 -13.74 -4.24
CA TYR A 82 0.23 -13.28 -4.09
C TYR A 82 0.06 -11.82 -4.52
N PRO A 83 0.21 -11.50 -5.82
CA PRO A 83 0.08 -10.13 -6.29
C PRO A 83 -1.32 -9.56 -6.00
N ASN A 84 -2.34 -10.43 -6.02
CA ASN A 84 -3.74 -10.10 -5.77
C ASN A 84 -4.08 -9.89 -4.29
N CYS A 85 -3.18 -10.26 -3.38
CA CYS A 85 -3.36 -10.07 -1.93
C CYS A 85 -2.62 -8.84 -1.45
N LEU A 86 -1.55 -8.42 -2.14
CA LEU A 86 -0.71 -7.30 -1.73
C LEU A 86 -1.48 -5.99 -1.60
N ASP A 87 -2.37 -5.70 -2.56
CA ASP A 87 -3.21 -4.49 -2.52
C ASP A 87 -4.17 -4.49 -1.34
N ARG A 88 -4.84 -5.62 -1.12
CA ARG A 88 -5.75 -5.79 0.02
C ARG A 88 -5.02 -5.73 1.35
N ALA A 89 -3.82 -6.30 1.45
CA ALA A 89 -3.05 -6.32 2.68
C ALA A 89 -2.45 -4.95 3.03
N LEU A 90 -2.04 -4.15 2.05
CA LEU A 90 -1.48 -2.81 2.29
C LEU A 90 -2.54 -1.71 2.41
N SER A 91 -3.79 -1.98 2.03
CA SER A 91 -4.88 -1.00 2.13
C SER A 91 -5.26 -0.64 3.58
N PRO A 92 -5.37 -1.59 4.54
CA PRO A 92 -5.52 -1.28 5.95
C PRO A 92 -4.32 -0.52 6.53
N VAL A 93 -3.11 -0.86 6.09
CA VAL A 93 -1.87 -0.17 6.49
C VAL A 93 -1.91 1.29 6.03
N LEU A 94 -2.33 1.53 4.78
CA LEU A 94 -2.56 2.89 4.27
C LEU A 94 -3.55 3.65 5.14
N LEU A 95 -4.69 3.03 5.47
CA LEU A 95 -5.71 3.66 6.31
C LEU A 95 -5.14 4.05 7.69
N CYS A 96 -4.42 3.14 8.35
CA CYS A 96 -3.80 3.41 9.65
C CYS A 96 -2.72 4.50 9.57
N ALA A 97 -1.89 4.48 8.51
CA ALA A 97 -0.88 5.50 8.26
C ALA A 97 -1.49 6.89 8.05
N VAL A 98 -2.64 6.98 7.36
CA VAL A 98 -3.38 8.24 7.20
C VAL A 98 -3.92 8.75 8.52
N LEU A 99 -4.39 7.85 9.39
CA LEU A 99 -4.92 8.17 10.71
C LEU A 99 -3.82 8.55 11.72
N GLY A 100 -2.55 8.42 11.35
CA GLY A 100 -1.42 8.91 12.13
C GLY A 100 -0.53 7.83 12.73
N ASP A 101 -0.78 6.54 12.46
CA ASP A 101 0.07 5.47 12.99
C ASP A 101 1.47 5.50 12.32
N PRO A 102 2.55 5.71 13.09
CA PRO A 102 3.89 5.85 12.55
C PRO A 102 4.44 4.52 12.01
N THR A 103 4.10 3.39 12.63
CA THR A 103 4.62 2.08 12.25
C THR A 103 4.06 1.63 10.90
N CYS A 104 2.76 1.84 10.69
CA CYS A 104 2.07 1.61 9.44
C CYS A 104 2.61 2.51 8.33
N ARG A 105 2.92 3.78 8.65
CA ARG A 105 3.60 4.68 7.71
C ARG A 105 4.98 4.15 7.31
N ASP A 106 5.80 3.75 8.26
CA ASP A 106 7.15 3.24 7.97
C ASP A 106 7.10 1.95 7.14
N LEU A 107 6.13 1.07 7.43
CA LEU A 107 5.87 -0.13 6.63
C LEU A 107 5.46 0.24 5.19
N LEU A 108 4.64 1.28 5.01
CA LEU A 108 4.22 1.76 3.69
C LEU A 108 5.39 2.35 2.90
N VAL A 109 6.25 3.15 3.55
CA VAL A 109 7.50 3.67 2.97
C VAL A 109 8.42 2.52 2.56
N HIS A 110 8.55 1.49 3.41
CA HIS A 110 9.32 0.29 3.10
C HIS A 110 8.77 -0.45 1.86
N ALA A 111 7.45 -0.66 1.81
CA ALA A 111 6.79 -1.35 0.70
C ALA A 111 6.97 -0.60 -0.63
N LEU A 112 6.81 0.73 -0.61
CA LEU A 112 7.04 1.60 -1.78
C LEU A 112 8.51 1.61 -2.20
N GLY A 113 9.44 1.71 -1.26
CA GLY A 113 10.88 1.65 -1.55
C GLY A 113 11.30 0.31 -2.15
N ARG A 114 10.73 -0.81 -1.66
CA ARG A 114 10.95 -2.14 -2.24
C ARG A 114 10.41 -2.24 -3.66
N ARG A 115 9.24 -1.65 -3.94
CA ARG A 115 8.66 -1.56 -5.30
C ARG A 115 9.56 -0.73 -6.22
N ALA A 116 9.99 0.45 -5.78
CA ALA A 116 10.85 1.35 -6.53
C ALA A 116 12.13 0.64 -7.00
N ARG A 117 12.81 -0.07 -6.08
CA ARG A 117 14.03 -0.85 -6.40
C ARG A 117 13.77 -1.98 -7.40
N ARG A 118 12.66 -2.69 -7.28
CA ARG A 118 12.35 -3.83 -8.17
C ARG A 118 11.97 -3.43 -9.59
N ARG A 119 11.46 -2.21 -9.78
CA ARG A 119 10.89 -1.76 -11.07
C ARG A 119 11.59 -0.54 -11.67
N ALA A 120 12.64 -0.03 -11.02
CA ALA A 120 13.21 1.29 -11.32
C ALA A 120 12.12 2.39 -11.37
N ASP A 121 11.14 2.30 -10.47
CA ASP A 121 9.95 3.16 -10.43
C ASP A 121 10.22 4.41 -9.59
N LEU A 122 10.57 5.51 -10.27
CA LEU A 122 10.88 6.80 -9.64
C LEU A 122 9.66 7.44 -8.96
N ASP A 123 8.46 7.18 -9.46
CA ASP A 123 7.23 7.72 -8.86
C ASP A 123 6.93 7.03 -7.53
N ALA A 124 7.16 5.71 -7.44
CA ALA A 124 7.10 5.00 -6.16
C ALA A 124 8.13 5.54 -5.15
N LEU A 125 9.33 5.93 -5.60
CA LEU A 125 10.36 6.52 -4.74
C LEU A 125 9.92 7.91 -4.23
N ARG A 126 9.40 8.77 -5.11
CA ARG A 126 8.86 10.09 -4.75
C ARG A 126 7.70 9.97 -3.77
N LEU A 127 6.80 9.01 -3.99
CA LEU A 127 5.69 8.73 -3.10
C LEU A 127 6.18 8.29 -1.71
N ALA A 128 7.16 7.38 -1.64
CA ALA A 128 7.77 6.95 -0.38
C ALA A 128 8.37 8.14 0.39
N HIS A 129 9.04 9.05 -0.32
CA HIS A 129 9.63 10.25 0.29
C HIS A 129 8.56 11.19 0.85
N ARG A 130 7.42 11.38 0.16
CA ARG A 130 6.29 12.17 0.64
C ARG A 130 5.68 11.59 1.93
N TRP A 131 5.51 10.28 1.96
CA TRP A 131 5.07 9.58 3.17
C TRP A 131 6.04 9.75 4.34
N CYS A 132 7.35 9.67 4.09
CA CYS A 132 8.38 9.90 5.10
C CYS A 132 8.32 11.32 5.70
N ARG A 133 8.21 12.35 4.84
CA ARG A 133 8.19 13.76 5.26
C ARG A 133 7.02 14.11 6.17
N ARG A 134 5.82 13.57 5.91
CA ARG A 134 4.64 13.77 6.76
C ARG A 134 4.90 13.37 8.21
N GLY A 135 5.77 12.39 8.44
CA GLY A 135 6.12 11.96 9.79
C GLY A 135 7.04 12.89 10.55
N HIS A 136 7.90 13.60 9.83
CA HIS A 136 8.81 14.56 10.43
C HIS A 136 8.08 15.83 10.88
N GLU A 137 7.08 16.28 10.13
CA GLU A 137 6.28 17.48 10.47
C GLU A 137 5.48 17.31 11.78
N GLY A 138 5.05 16.10 12.12
CA GLY A 138 4.41 15.81 13.41
C GLY A 138 5.38 15.73 14.61
N SER A 139 6.66 15.44 14.36
CA SER A 139 7.70 15.35 15.40
C SER A 139 8.41 16.69 15.65
N SER A 140 8.41 17.60 14.68
CA SER A 140 9.06 18.91 14.80
C SER A 140 8.30 19.93 15.67
N SER A 141 7.13 19.58 16.21
CA SER A 141 6.32 20.47 17.07
C SER A 141 6.60 20.35 18.58
N ILE A 142 7.73 19.77 18.97
CA ILE A 142 8.24 19.80 20.36
C ILE A 142 9.47 20.71 20.40
N ILE A 143 9.28 21.99 20.08
CA ILE A 143 10.17 23.05 20.57
C ILE A 143 9.54 23.52 21.87
N VAL A 144 10.06 23.04 23.00
CA VAL A 144 9.77 23.58 24.32
C VAL A 144 10.38 24.99 24.38
N PRO A 145 9.62 26.07 24.58
CA PRO A 145 10.19 27.34 24.99
C PRO A 145 10.25 27.35 26.51
N GLY A 146 11.45 27.35 27.07
CA GLY A 146 11.68 27.59 28.50
C GLY A 146 13.05 27.07 28.92
N ARG A 147 13.90 27.85 29.59
CA ARG A 147 13.71 29.15 30.23
C ARG A 147 15.09 29.75 30.47
#